data_AF-A0A0D0DSE8-F1
#
_entry.id   AF-A0A0D0DSE8-F1
#
_cell.length_a   1.000
_cell.length_b   1.000
_cell.length_c   1.000
_cell.angle_alpha   90.00
_cell.angle_beta   90.00
_cell.angle_gamma   90.00
#
_symmetry.space_group_name_H-M   'P 1'
#
loop_
_entity.id
_entity.type
_entity.pdbx_description
1 polymer ?
#
loop_
_entity_poly.entity_id
_entity_poly.type
_entity_poly.pdbx_seq_one_letter_code
_entity_poly.pdbx_strand_id
1 'polypeptide(L)'
;QDWLAPPNRDHIYRDVVMPYLRNTEHALSALKKRAKIIPEESDSLTGLSVTVTATLSLVMDIFPHLRDKARQGGEFDCCGTLWEVVMNRPGIEAYWKEKQVWEKNWTYTRFASAEWIAKEAKEHDSDGISDL
;
A
#
# COMPACT_ATOMS: atom_id res chain seq x y z
N GLN A 1 12.21 -13.36 -27.55
CA GLN A 1 12.15 -12.32 -26.51
C GLN A 1 11.05 -12.75 -25.56
N ASP A 2 11.41 -12.98 -24.30
CA ASP A 2 10.49 -13.42 -23.27
C ASP A 2 9.61 -12.23 -22.87
N TRP A 3 8.34 -12.23 -23.28
CA TRP A 3 7.37 -11.18 -22.93
C TRP A 3 7.10 -11.11 -21.41
N LEU A 4 7.54 -12.14 -20.68
CA LEU A 4 7.49 -12.27 -19.22
C LEU A 4 8.82 -11.93 -18.53
N ALA A 5 9.90 -11.64 -19.28
CA ALA A 5 11.10 -11.08 -18.66
C ALA A 5 10.69 -9.73 -18.04
N PRO A 6 10.93 -9.51 -16.74
CA PRO A 6 10.48 -8.28 -16.09
C PRO A 6 11.03 -7.10 -16.91
N PRO A 7 10.16 -6.17 -17.36
CA PRO A 7 10.65 -4.96 -18.01
C PRO A 7 11.70 -4.36 -17.09
N ASN A 8 12.81 -3.89 -17.67
CA ASN A 8 13.92 -3.28 -16.93
C ASN A 8 13.34 -2.51 -15.72
N ARG A 9 13.85 -2.76 -14.51
CA ARG A 9 13.37 -2.16 -13.26
C ARG A 9 13.19 -0.64 -13.39
N ASP A 10 14.01 0.00 -14.22
CA ASP A 10 13.91 1.41 -14.58
C ASP A 10 12.63 1.76 -15.36
N HIS A 11 12.15 0.89 -16.24
CA HIS A 11 10.88 1.04 -16.95
C HIS A 11 9.69 0.89 -16.00
N ILE A 12 9.68 -0.11 -15.12
CA ILE A 12 8.62 -0.25 -14.09
C ILE A 12 8.59 1.01 -13.21
N TYR A 13 9.77 1.46 -12.78
CA TYR A 13 9.91 2.67 -11.99
C TYR A 13 9.35 3.90 -12.72
N ARG A 14 9.78 4.14 -13.95
CA ARG A 14 9.43 5.32 -14.74
C ARG A 14 7.99 5.32 -15.23
N ASP A 15 7.50 4.19 -15.72
CA ASP A 15 6.25 4.11 -16.49
C ASP A 15 5.06 3.67 -15.62
N VAL A 16 5.31 3.05 -14.46
CA VAL A 16 4.25 2.55 -13.55
C VAL A 16 4.32 3.25 -12.21
N VAL A 17 5.45 3.12 -11.49
CA VAL A 17 5.56 3.56 -10.10
C VAL A 17 5.49 5.07 -9.96
N MET A 18 6.30 5.82 -10.71
CA MET A 18 6.31 7.28 -10.62
C MET A 18 4.97 7.92 -11.02
N PRO A 19 4.30 7.50 -12.12
CA PRO A 19 2.95 7.97 -12.43
C PRO A 19 1.94 7.63 -11.34
N TYR A 20 1.97 6.40 -10.80
CA TYR A 20 1.10 6.01 -9.69
C TYR A 20 1.29 6.92 -8.48
N LEU A 21 2.53 7.16 -8.05
CA LEU A 21 2.83 8.00 -6.89
C LEU A 21 2.38 9.44 -7.09
N ARG A 22 2.66 10.03 -8.26
CA ARG A 22 2.27 11.40 -8.58
C ARG A 22 0.74 11.57 -8.62
N ASN A 23 0.05 10.63 -9.25
CA ASN A 23 -1.41 10.67 -9.35
C ASN A 23 -2.06 10.47 -7.97
N THR A 24 -1.54 9.54 -7.18
CA THR A 24 -2.01 9.27 -5.82
C THR A 24 -1.77 10.49 -4.92
N GLU A 25 -0.57 11.07 -4.94
CA GLU A 25 -0.24 12.28 -4.18
C GLU A 25 -1.20 13.42 -4.54
N HIS A 26 -1.43 13.65 -5.83
CA HIS A 26 -2.35 14.67 -6.29
C HIS A 26 -3.79 14.41 -5.81
N ALA A 27 -4.28 13.18 -5.94
CA ALA A 27 -5.61 12.79 -5.51
C ALA A 27 -5.79 12.93 -3.99
N LEU A 28 -4.83 12.44 -3.20
CA LEU A 28 -4.85 12.57 -1.73
C LEU A 28 -4.82 14.03 -1.31
N SER A 29 -3.97 14.86 -1.94
CA SER A 29 -3.89 16.30 -1.65
C SER A 29 -5.20 17.03 -1.97
N ALA A 30 -5.84 16.70 -3.11
CA ALA A 30 -7.14 17.27 -3.48
C ALA A 30 -8.25 16.83 -2.51
N LEU A 31 -8.25 15.56 -2.11
CA LEU A 31 -9.25 15.00 -1.23
C LEU A 31 -9.06 15.44 0.22
N LYS A 32 -7.82 15.61 0.71
CA LYS A 32 -7.51 16.16 2.05
C LYS A 32 -8.17 17.52 2.30
N LYS A 33 -8.38 18.32 1.24
CA LYS A 33 -9.07 19.62 1.32
C LYS A 33 -10.59 19.50 1.45
N ARG A 34 -11.17 18.34 1.13
CA ARG A 34 -12.62 18.12 0.98
C ARG A 34 -13.18 17.04 1.91
N ALA A 35 -12.33 16.12 2.36
CA ALA A 35 -12.67 14.97 3.18
C ALA A 35 -11.48 14.55 4.06
N LYS A 36 -11.77 13.90 5.20
CA LYS A 36 -10.77 13.34 6.11
C LYS A 36 -10.26 12.00 5.56
N ILE A 37 -9.35 12.07 4.58
CA ILE A 37 -8.77 10.90 3.91
C ILE A 37 -7.59 10.31 4.66
N ILE A 38 -6.81 11.17 5.33
CA ILE A 38 -5.81 10.71 6.28
C ILE A 38 -6.58 10.50 7.59
N PRO A 39 -6.77 9.25 8.03
CA PRO A 39 -7.56 8.97 9.21
C PRO A 39 -6.81 9.44 10.46
N GLU A 40 -7.51 9.90 11.48
CA GLU A 40 -6.90 10.03 12.80
C GLU A 40 -6.73 8.64 13.43
N GLU A 41 -5.95 8.54 14.50
CA GLU A 41 -5.67 7.25 15.17
C GLU A 41 -6.96 6.50 15.57
N SER A 42 -7.99 7.22 15.99
CA SER A 42 -9.28 6.67 16.42
C SER A 42 -10.25 6.34 15.26
N ASP A 43 -9.97 6.80 14.04
CA ASP A 43 -10.90 6.59 12.92
C ASP A 43 -10.80 5.16 12.39
N SER A 44 -11.90 4.62 11.88
CA SER A 44 -11.88 3.39 11.09
C SER A 44 -11.11 3.61 9.78
N LEU A 45 -10.31 2.62 9.38
CA LEU A 45 -9.67 2.65 8.06
C LEU A 45 -10.70 2.39 6.97
N THR A 46 -10.65 3.20 5.92
CA THR A 46 -11.43 2.98 4.70
C THR A 46 -10.69 2.03 3.77
N GLY A 47 -11.42 1.35 2.87
CA GLY A 47 -10.80 0.53 1.83
C GLY A 47 -9.77 1.30 0.98
N LEU A 48 -9.99 2.60 0.76
CA LEU A 48 -9.03 3.46 0.07
C LEU A 48 -7.72 3.63 0.87
N SER A 49 -7.82 3.97 2.16
CA SER A 49 -6.63 4.13 3.01
C SER A 49 -5.80 2.84 3.11
N VAL A 50 -6.47 1.69 3.21
CA VAL A 50 -5.81 0.37 3.24
C VAL A 50 -5.14 0.06 1.91
N THR A 51 -5.85 0.22 0.80
CA THR A 51 -5.34 -0.12 -0.55
C THR A 51 -4.15 0.74 -0.94
N VAL A 52 -4.22 2.05 -0.69
CA VAL A 52 -3.11 2.97 -0.96
C VAL A 52 -1.92 2.63 -0.07
N THR A 53 -2.13 2.40 1.23
CA THR A 53 -1.04 2.04 2.14
C THR A 53 -0.36 0.74 1.75
N ALA A 54 -1.13 -0.31 1.42
CA ALA A 54 -0.59 -1.59 0.99
C ALA A 54 0.25 -1.45 -0.29
N THR A 55 -0.24 -0.67 -1.27
CA THR A 55 0.48 -0.42 -2.52
C THR A 55 1.76 0.39 -2.27
N LEU A 56 1.71 1.40 -1.39
CA LEU A 56 2.87 2.19 -0.99
C LEU A 56 3.93 1.32 -0.29
N SER A 57 3.53 0.43 0.63
CA SER A 57 4.43 -0.54 1.27
C SER A 57 5.14 -1.42 0.23
N LEU A 58 4.39 -1.98 -0.73
CA LEU A 58 4.96 -2.77 -1.82
C LEU A 58 5.95 -1.96 -2.66
N VAL A 59 5.57 -0.76 -3.08
CA VAL A 59 6.43 0.13 -3.87
C VAL A 59 7.72 0.47 -3.12
N MET A 60 7.63 0.76 -1.82
CA MET A 60 8.79 1.11 -0.99
C MET A 60 9.66 -0.09 -0.64
N ASP A 61 9.16 -1.31 -0.70
CA ASP A 61 9.97 -2.52 -0.61
C ASP A 61 10.71 -2.80 -1.91
N ILE A 62 10.03 -2.66 -3.04
CA ILE A 62 10.65 -2.83 -4.36
C ILE A 62 11.61 -1.67 -4.67
N PHE A 63 11.36 -0.45 -4.19
CA PHE A 63 12.18 0.74 -4.46
C PHE A 63 12.48 1.50 -3.15
N PRO A 64 13.42 1.02 -2.31
CA PRO A 64 13.67 1.57 -0.98
C PRO A 64 14.02 3.06 -0.93
N HIS A 65 14.65 3.59 -1.97
CA HIS A 65 14.99 5.01 -2.06
C HIS A 65 13.75 5.93 -2.14
N LEU A 66 12.57 5.40 -2.44
CA LEU A 66 11.31 6.15 -2.42
C LEU A 66 10.81 6.45 -1.01
N ARG A 67 11.29 5.74 0.03
CA ARG A 67 10.93 6.01 1.42
C ARG A 67 11.30 7.43 1.82
N ASP A 68 12.48 7.93 1.39
CA ASP A 68 12.89 9.30 1.68
C ASP A 68 12.00 10.34 0.99
N LYS A 69 11.46 10.01 -0.19
CA LYS A 69 10.53 10.88 -0.92
C LYS A 69 9.13 10.90 -0.32
N ALA A 70 8.75 9.84 0.38
CA ALA A 70 7.49 9.69 1.09
C ALA A 70 7.61 10.01 2.58
N ARG A 71 8.66 10.73 3.01
CA ARG A 71 8.70 11.31 4.36
C ARG A 71 7.95 12.63 4.42
N GLN A 72 7.62 13.06 5.62
CA GLN A 72 7.05 14.38 5.86
C GLN A 72 7.92 15.48 5.21
N GLY A 73 7.30 16.31 4.37
CA GLY A 73 7.98 17.35 3.58
C GLY A 73 8.69 16.87 2.31
N GLY A 74 8.55 15.59 1.95
CA GLY A 74 9.07 14.99 0.72
C GLY A 74 8.21 15.28 -0.52
N GLU A 75 8.63 14.71 -1.67
CA GLU A 75 7.91 14.84 -2.95
C GLU A 75 6.49 14.24 -2.89
N PHE A 76 6.29 13.23 -2.04
CA PHE A 76 5.04 12.49 -1.85
C PHE A 76 4.54 12.58 -0.40
N ASP A 77 4.42 13.81 0.12
CA ASP A 77 4.08 14.10 1.52
C ASP A 77 2.73 13.52 1.96
N CYS A 78 1.68 13.64 1.14
CA CYS A 78 0.36 13.09 1.49
C CYS A 78 0.36 11.56 1.49
N CYS A 79 1.02 10.94 0.51
CA CYS A 79 1.23 9.49 0.48
C CYS A 79 1.99 9.02 1.72
N GLY A 80 3.08 9.73 2.05
CA GLY A 80 3.90 9.48 3.22
C GLY A 80 3.13 9.56 4.53
N THR A 81 2.44 10.67 4.73
CA THR A 81 1.63 10.90 5.93
C THR A 81 0.55 9.82 6.09
N LEU A 82 -0.16 9.47 5.01
CA LEU A 82 -1.16 8.39 5.07
C LEU A 82 -0.51 7.06 5.46
N TRP A 83 0.62 6.71 4.83
CA TRP A 83 1.32 5.47 5.10
C TRP A 83 1.80 5.40 6.56
N GLU A 84 2.43 6.45 7.09
CA GLU A 84 2.91 6.48 8.48
C GLU A 84 1.75 6.34 9.47
N VAL A 85 0.68 7.11 9.28
CA VAL A 85 -0.51 7.07 10.14
C VAL A 85 -1.14 5.69 10.19
N VAL A 86 -1.22 4.99 9.06
CA VAL A 86 -1.81 3.64 9.01
C VAL A 86 -0.85 2.60 9.59
N MET A 87 0.43 2.64 9.22
CA MET A 87 1.43 1.65 9.64
C MET A 87 1.78 1.73 11.12
N ASN A 88 1.66 2.91 11.74
CA ASN A 88 1.89 3.10 13.18
C ASN A 88 0.70 2.70 14.05
N ARG A 89 -0.40 2.18 13.48
CA ARG A 89 -1.52 1.69 14.28
C ARG A 89 -1.11 0.41 15.03
N PRO A 90 -1.40 0.30 16.34
CA PRO A 90 -0.91 -0.82 17.15
C PRO A 90 -1.19 -2.21 16.57
N GLY A 91 -2.40 -2.44 16.06
CA GLY A 91 -2.78 -3.74 15.47
C GLY A 91 -2.07 -4.03 14.14
N ILE A 92 -1.80 -3.00 13.34
CA ILE A 92 -1.09 -3.14 12.05
C ILE A 92 0.39 -3.34 12.29
N GLU A 93 0.99 -2.54 13.17
CA GLU A 93 2.39 -2.67 13.54
C GLU A 93 2.69 -4.06 14.14
N ALA A 94 1.83 -4.53 15.06
CA ALA A 94 1.94 -5.86 15.65
C ALA A 94 1.85 -6.95 14.58
N TYR A 95 0.83 -6.91 13.71
CA TYR A 95 0.69 -7.87 12.62
C TYR A 95 1.92 -7.91 11.69
N TRP A 96 2.43 -6.73 11.30
CA TRP A 96 3.59 -6.64 10.41
C TRP A 96 4.85 -7.25 11.02
N LYS A 97 5.08 -7.00 12.32
CA LYS A 97 6.20 -7.58 13.08
C LYS A 97 6.03 -9.10 13.25
N GLU A 98 4.86 -9.55 13.72
CA GLU A 98 4.57 -10.98 13.95
C GLU A 98 4.69 -11.82 12.68
N LYS A 99 4.25 -11.28 11.55
CA LYS A 99 4.25 -11.99 10.26
C LYS A 99 5.53 -11.79 9.44
N GLN A 100 6.52 -11.06 9.98
CA GLN A 100 7.79 -10.73 9.32
C GLN A 100 7.60 -10.21 7.89
N VAL A 101 6.59 -9.36 7.68
CA VAL A 101 6.16 -8.97 6.31
C VAL A 101 7.27 -8.26 5.55
N TRP A 102 8.03 -7.38 6.23
CA TRP A 102 9.15 -6.64 5.64
C TRP A 102 10.32 -7.51 5.19
N GLU A 103 10.46 -8.72 5.75
CA GLU A 103 11.58 -9.63 5.49
C GLU A 103 11.22 -10.68 4.42
N LYS A 104 9.95 -10.75 3.99
CA LYS A 104 9.51 -11.68 2.96
C LYS A 104 9.94 -11.18 1.59
N ASN A 105 10.67 -12.03 0.86
CA ASN A 105 10.96 -11.79 -0.56
C ASN A 105 9.65 -11.79 -1.36
N TRP A 106 9.19 -10.59 -1.76
CA TRP A 106 8.03 -10.39 -2.62
C TRP A 106 8.16 -11.08 -3.99
N THR A 107 9.38 -11.52 -4.37
CA THR A 107 9.71 -12.14 -5.65
C THR A 107 9.48 -13.64 -5.76
N TYR A 108 8.79 -14.31 -4.82
CA TYR A 108 8.38 -15.71 -4.98
C TYR A 108 6.87 -15.96 -4.74
N THR A 109 6.10 -15.77 -5.82
CA THR A 109 5.06 -16.63 -6.44
C THR A 109 3.97 -17.38 -5.63
N ARG A 110 3.89 -17.35 -4.29
CA ARG A 110 2.78 -18.02 -3.57
C ARG A 110 1.81 -17.09 -2.85
N PHE A 111 2.28 -15.96 -2.34
CA PHE A 111 1.50 -15.07 -1.45
C PHE A 111 0.89 -13.86 -2.16
N ALA A 112 1.04 -13.77 -3.49
CA ALA A 112 0.47 -12.70 -4.31
C ALA A 112 -0.33 -13.26 -5.50
N SER A 113 -0.57 -14.57 -5.52
CA SER A 113 -1.50 -15.13 -6.50
C SER A 113 -2.93 -14.72 -6.15
N ALA A 114 -3.78 -14.55 -7.17
CA ALA A 114 -5.19 -14.25 -6.96
C ALA A 114 -5.87 -15.28 -6.03
N GLU A 115 -5.44 -16.54 -6.10
CA GLU A 115 -5.93 -17.62 -5.24
C GLU A 115 -5.53 -17.46 -3.78
N TRP A 116 -4.31 -17.01 -3.50
CA TRP A 116 -3.89 -16.75 -2.12
C TRP A 116 -4.62 -15.54 -1.54
N ILE A 117 -4.75 -14.46 -2.32
CA ILE A 117 -5.49 -13.27 -1.92
C ILE A 117 -6.96 -13.61 -1.63
N ALA A 118 -7.60 -14.41 -2.50
CA ALA A 118 -8.98 -14.86 -2.30
C ALA A 118 -9.14 -15.77 -1.07
N LYS A 119 -8.14 -16.62 -0.78
CA LYS A 119 -8.15 -17.48 0.41
C LYS A 119 -8.10 -16.66 1.71
N GLU A 120 -7.18 -15.70 1.79
CA GLU A 120 -7.03 -14.85 2.98
C GLU A 120 -8.22 -13.89 3.16
N ALA A 121 -8.76 -13.35 2.06
CA ALA A 121 -9.98 -12.55 2.10
C ALA A 121 -11.14 -13.34 2.72
N LYS A 122 -11.35 -14.59 2.28
CA LYS A 122 -12.40 -15.46 2.80
C LYS A 122 -12.24 -15.82 4.29
N GLU A 123 -11.02 -15.86 4.81
CA GLU A 123 -10.76 -16.14 6.23
C GLU A 123 -11.07 -14.94 7.15
N HIS A 124 -11.09 -13.73 6.58
CA HIS A 124 -11.27 -12.48 7.31
C HIS A 124 -12.56 -11.72 6.95
N ASP A 125 -13.25 -12.15 5.89
CA ASP A 125 -14.63 -11.78 5.63
C ASP A 125 -15.49 -12.39 6.75
N SER A 126 -15.81 -11.59 7.76
CA SER A 126 -16.91 -11.92 8.68
C SER A 126 -18.19 -12.11 7.86
N ASP A 127 -19.00 -13.13 8.20
CA ASP A 127 -20.33 -13.46 7.63
C ASP A 127 -21.37 -12.33 7.83
N GLY A 128 -21.02 -11.09 7.51
CA GLY A 128 -21.79 -9.87 7.70
C GLY A 128 -22.56 -9.45 6.46
N ILE A 129 -22.66 -10.30 5.44
CA ILE A 129 -23.68 -10.15 4.41
C ILE A 129 -24.72 -11.26 4.64
N SER A 130 -25.51 -11.06 5.69
CA SER A 130 -26.85 -11.63 5.74
C SER A 130 -27.68 -10.90 4.69
N ASP A 131 -27.94 -11.59 3.59
CA ASP A 131 -29.02 -11.40 2.61
C ASP A 131 -29.57 -9.97 2.45
N LEU A 132 -29.11 -9.29 1.39
CA LEU A 132 -29.90 -8.30 0.63
C LEU A 132 -29.64 -8.47 -0.87
#